data_AF-A0A812NIW1-F1
#
_entry.id   AF-A0A812NIW1-F1
#
_cell.length_a   1.000
_cell.length_b   1.000
_cell.length_c   1.000
_cell.angle_alpha   90.00
_cell.angle_beta   90.00
_cell.angle_gamma   90.00
#
_symmetry.space_group_name_H-M   'P 1'
#
loop_
_entity.id
_entity.type
_entity.pdbx_description
1 polymer ?
#
loop_
_entity_poly.entity_id
_entity_poly.type
_entity_poly.pdbx_seq_one_letter_code
_entity_poly.pdbx_strand_id
1 'polypeptide(L)'
;MVVIPPAPHPPDVDWNWRLGKVAKERHVERGAGLRVPPEKGPTPDGKILSSDFPKSESWDVPERARVPLFRSRCCILGLILVEILRLLAAKVFPSPGGLELTAQILTSAANCLVSMGSLPVFATHSLGACVNRRCLGSLLTLILTSATCTWGALVIDIFPGGGWQRISQAPLLDEGAPSILGFLGVWECLLLASLSLQTALCISAWTFYRIFRELGLYPPGPRKGRIHSEVSALEFVCEAEDVALLSDQCNGNCQREPIPWEGTCPEAVFAMAVAAEAPMPDPVPPRGFCRSGLNEDDVRYPST
;
A
#
# COMPACT_ATOMS: atom_id res chain seq x y z
N MET A 1 -21.51 -2.94 36.61
CA MET A 1 -20.03 -2.85 36.49
C MET A 1 -19.50 -4.22 36.09
N VAL A 2 -19.11 -4.38 34.82
CA VAL A 2 -18.41 -5.58 34.35
C VAL A 2 -16.92 -5.33 34.58
N VAL A 3 -16.35 -6.02 35.56
CA VAL A 3 -14.91 -5.97 35.84
C VAL A 3 -14.21 -6.80 34.77
N ILE A 4 -13.66 -6.14 33.76
CA ILE A 4 -12.83 -6.80 32.75
C ILE A 4 -11.47 -7.10 33.42
N PRO A 5 -11.04 -8.36 33.54
CA PRO A 5 -9.74 -8.68 34.11
C PRO A 5 -8.62 -8.09 33.23
N PRO A 6 -7.52 -7.62 33.84
CA PRO A 6 -6.38 -7.09 33.09
C PRO A 6 -5.83 -8.15 32.14
N ALA A 7 -5.54 -7.75 30.91
CA ALA A 7 -4.94 -8.62 29.91
C ALA A 7 -3.59 -9.16 30.44
N PRO A 8 -3.29 -10.46 30.22
CA PRO A 8 -2.03 -11.04 30.66
C PRO A 8 -0.86 -10.30 30.01
N HIS A 9 0.13 -9.92 30.82
CA HIS A 9 1.37 -9.33 30.33
C HIS A 9 2.01 -10.29 29.30
N PRO A 10 2.41 -9.79 28.12
CA PRO A 10 3.17 -10.60 27.18
C PRO A 10 4.47 -11.04 27.87
N PRO A 11 4.92 -12.29 27.68
CA PRO A 11 6.16 -12.75 28.27
C PRO A 11 7.31 -11.86 27.81
N ASP A 12 8.15 -11.40 28.74
CA ASP A 12 9.39 -10.69 28.46
C ASP A 12 10.28 -11.59 27.59
N VAL A 13 10.20 -11.38 26.28
CA VAL A 13 11.07 -12.04 25.33
C VAL A 13 12.43 -11.35 25.44
N ASP A 14 13.37 -12.00 26.13
CA ASP A 14 14.75 -11.52 26.26
C ASP A 14 15.47 -11.57 24.90
N TRP A 15 15.45 -10.44 24.18
CA TRP A 15 16.05 -10.29 22.86
C TRP A 15 17.58 -10.39 22.86
N ASN A 16 18.23 -10.21 24.02
CA ASN A 16 19.70 -10.15 24.11
C ASN A 16 20.36 -11.52 23.89
N TRP A 17 19.70 -12.62 24.27
CA TRP A 17 20.26 -13.97 24.09
C TRP A 17 20.42 -14.39 22.62
N ARG A 18 19.55 -13.92 21.71
CA ARG A 18 19.60 -14.32 20.28
C ARG A 18 20.67 -13.58 19.48
N LEU A 19 21.05 -12.36 19.87
CA LEU A 19 22.09 -11.60 19.16
C LEU A 19 23.49 -12.19 19.40
N GLY A 20 23.75 -12.76 20.59
CA GLY A 20 25.05 -13.34 20.93
C GLY A 20 25.41 -14.62 20.15
N LYS A 21 24.42 -15.44 19.77
CA LYS A 21 24.69 -16.68 18.98
C LYS A 21 25.04 -16.40 17.52
N VAL A 22 24.38 -15.42 16.89
CA VAL A 22 24.59 -15.12 15.45
C VAL A 22 25.96 -14.47 15.19
N ALA A 23 26.50 -13.72 16.16
CA ALA A 23 27.83 -13.13 16.05
C ALA A 23 28.96 -14.18 16.10
N LYS A 24 28.75 -15.32 16.78
CA LYS A 24 29.79 -16.34 16.99
C LYS A 24 29.99 -17.25 15.77
N GLU A 25 28.95 -17.49 14.96
CA GLU A 25 29.05 -18.36 13.77
C GLU A 25 29.69 -17.64 12.56
N ARG A 26 29.57 -16.31 12.42
CA ARG A 26 30.18 -15.57 11.31
C ARG A 26 31.71 -15.45 11.37
N HIS A 27 32.32 -15.73 12.52
CA HIS A 27 33.78 -15.66 12.65
C HIS A 27 34.50 -16.92 12.16
N VAL A 28 33.80 -18.03 11.90
CA VAL A 28 34.40 -19.31 11.53
C VAL A 28 34.58 -19.49 10.01
N GLU A 29 33.87 -18.73 9.16
CA GLU A 29 33.93 -18.94 7.69
C GLU A 29 34.92 -18.03 6.92
N ARG A 30 35.67 -17.13 7.56
CA ARG A 30 36.60 -16.21 6.85
C ARG A 30 37.96 -16.80 6.44
N GLY A 31 38.14 -18.12 6.51
CA GLY A 31 39.45 -18.77 6.31
C GLY A 31 39.75 -19.35 4.93
N ALA A 32 38.81 -19.42 3.99
CA ALA A 32 39.03 -20.08 2.70
C ALA A 32 39.29 -19.06 1.58
N GLY A 33 40.56 -18.86 1.24
CA GLY A 33 40.99 -18.03 0.11
C GLY A 33 40.48 -18.57 -1.23
N LEU A 34 39.43 -17.96 -1.77
CA LEU A 34 38.93 -18.26 -3.10
C LEU A 34 39.92 -17.71 -4.15
N ARG A 35 40.62 -18.60 -4.86
CA ARG A 35 41.29 -18.25 -6.12
C ARG A 35 40.24 -17.83 -7.12
N VAL A 36 40.27 -16.56 -7.52
CA VAL A 36 39.49 -16.05 -8.66
C VAL A 36 40.06 -16.72 -9.92
N PRO A 37 39.28 -17.53 -10.67
CA PRO A 37 39.75 -18.10 -11.92
C PRO A 37 39.96 -16.99 -12.96
N PRO A 38 40.96 -17.14 -13.85
CA PRO A 38 41.31 -16.14 -14.84
C PRO A 38 40.15 -15.87 -15.80
N GLU A 39 39.90 -14.59 -16.02
CA GLU A 39 38.86 -14.01 -16.87
C GLU A 39 39.03 -14.52 -18.31
N LYS A 40 38.07 -15.34 -18.79
CA LYS A 40 38.03 -15.79 -20.18
C LYS A 40 37.59 -14.62 -21.05
N GLY A 41 38.45 -14.23 -21.99
CA GLY A 41 38.20 -13.12 -22.90
C GLY A 41 36.92 -13.28 -23.74
N PRO A 42 36.36 -12.16 -24.24
CA PRO A 42 35.09 -12.11 -24.94
C PRO A 42 35.17 -12.90 -26.25
N THR A 43 34.32 -13.93 -26.39
CA THR A 43 34.12 -14.64 -27.65
C THR A 43 33.27 -13.82 -28.62
N PRO A 44 33.60 -13.73 -29.93
CA PRO A 44 32.99 -12.77 -30.87
C PRO A 44 31.55 -13.10 -31.34
N ASP A 45 30.96 -14.20 -30.89
CA ASP A 45 29.66 -14.65 -31.40
C ASP A 45 28.54 -14.09 -30.53
N GLY A 46 28.00 -12.94 -30.94
CA GLY A 46 26.95 -12.14 -30.29
C GLY A 46 25.57 -12.80 -30.16
N LYS A 47 25.49 -14.06 -29.74
CA LYS A 47 24.27 -14.68 -29.24
C LYS A 47 24.26 -14.51 -27.74
N ILE A 48 23.59 -13.45 -27.26
CA ILE A 48 23.25 -13.28 -25.84
C ILE A 48 22.32 -14.44 -25.48
N LEU A 49 22.92 -15.55 -25.05
CA LEU A 49 22.24 -16.75 -24.61
C LEU A 49 21.37 -16.38 -23.40
N SER A 50 20.05 -16.40 -23.60
CA SER A 50 19.03 -16.24 -22.56
C SER A 50 19.10 -17.31 -21.45
N SER A 51 20.14 -18.18 -21.46
CA SER A 51 20.35 -19.26 -20.50
C SER A 51 21.12 -18.85 -19.24
N ASP A 52 21.69 -17.64 -19.19
CA ASP A 52 22.48 -17.18 -18.04
C ASP A 52 21.65 -16.44 -16.99
N PHE A 53 20.32 -16.43 -17.11
CA PHE A 53 19.51 -16.09 -15.93
C PHE A 53 19.74 -17.18 -14.89
N PRO A 54 20.33 -16.84 -13.72
CA PRO A 54 20.55 -17.83 -12.68
C PRO A 54 19.21 -18.51 -12.41
N LYS A 55 19.18 -19.84 -12.51
CA LYS A 55 18.03 -20.66 -12.12
C LYS A 55 17.51 -20.09 -10.82
N SER A 56 16.23 -19.74 -10.77
CA SER A 56 15.65 -19.07 -9.60
C SER A 56 15.91 -19.95 -8.38
N GLU A 57 16.92 -19.57 -7.61
CA GLU A 57 17.21 -20.21 -6.35
C GLU A 57 15.94 -20.03 -5.51
N SER A 58 15.41 -21.15 -5.01
CA SER A 58 14.16 -21.15 -4.26
C SER A 58 14.32 -20.20 -3.07
N TRP A 59 13.70 -19.03 -3.17
CA TRP A 59 13.88 -17.98 -2.17
C TRP A 59 13.09 -18.35 -0.93
N ASP A 60 13.78 -18.92 0.06
CA ASP A 60 13.15 -19.28 1.32
C ASP A 60 12.84 -18.03 2.14
N VAL A 61 11.54 -17.79 2.37
CA VAL A 61 11.08 -16.68 3.20
C VAL A 61 11.50 -16.93 4.65
N PRO A 62 12.28 -16.02 5.28
CA PRO A 62 12.69 -16.15 6.67
C PRO A 62 11.48 -16.38 7.57
N GLU A 63 11.60 -17.29 8.54
CA GLU A 63 10.50 -17.65 9.43
C GLU A 63 9.90 -16.42 10.16
N ARG A 64 10.77 -15.47 10.55
CA ARG A 64 10.37 -14.21 11.20
C ARG A 64 9.50 -13.32 10.30
N ALA A 65 9.66 -13.40 8.98
CA ALA A 65 8.92 -12.59 8.02
C ALA A 65 7.55 -13.20 7.67
N ARG A 66 7.26 -14.45 8.05
CA ARG A 66 5.99 -15.12 7.74
C ARG A 66 4.78 -14.45 8.40
N VAL A 67 4.92 -14.02 9.65
CA VAL A 67 3.84 -13.36 10.41
C VAL A 67 3.43 -12.01 9.80
N PRO A 68 4.34 -11.04 9.55
CA PRO A 68 3.94 -9.79 8.90
C PRO A 68 3.42 -10.01 7.48
N LEU A 69 3.97 -10.97 6.73
CA LEU A 69 3.47 -11.34 5.41
C LEU A 69 2.02 -11.84 5.45
N PHE A 70 1.69 -12.70 6.41
CA PHE A 70 0.32 -13.18 6.63
C PHE A 70 -0.62 -12.04 7.01
N ARG A 71 -0.21 -11.16 7.94
CA ARG A 71 -1.00 -9.97 8.32
C ARG A 71 -1.27 -9.06 7.14
N SER A 72 -0.27 -8.80 6.29
CA SER A 72 -0.46 -8.00 5.08
C SER A 72 -1.48 -8.63 4.14
N ARG A 73 -1.45 -9.96 3.93
CA ARG A 73 -2.46 -10.66 3.11
C ARG A 73 -3.86 -10.51 3.66
N CYS A 74 -4.04 -10.70 4.98
CA CYS A 74 -5.33 -10.50 5.62
C CYS A 74 -5.82 -9.05 5.46
N CYS A 75 -4.92 -8.06 5.56
CA CYS A 75 -5.30 -6.67 5.36
C CYS A 75 -5.74 -6.41 3.91
N ILE A 76 -5.03 -6.93 2.92
CA ILE A 76 -5.40 -6.79 1.49
C ILE A 76 -6.77 -7.44 1.21
N LEU A 77 -7.00 -8.66 1.71
CA LEU A 77 -8.31 -9.31 1.59
C LEU A 77 -9.41 -8.50 2.29
N GLY A 78 -9.10 -7.93 3.46
CA GLY A 78 -10.00 -7.02 4.16
C GLY A 78 -10.33 -5.77 3.35
N LEU A 79 -9.34 -5.15 2.69
CA LEU A 79 -9.54 -3.97 1.85
C LEU A 79 -10.41 -4.29 0.63
N ILE A 80 -10.17 -5.44 -0.03
CA ILE A 80 -11.02 -5.92 -1.14
C ILE A 80 -12.46 -6.12 -0.65
N LEU A 81 -12.64 -6.75 0.52
CA LEU A 81 -13.95 -6.94 1.11
C LEU A 81 -14.66 -5.61 1.42
N VAL A 82 -13.93 -4.63 1.97
CA VAL A 82 -14.48 -3.29 2.25
C VAL A 82 -14.89 -2.58 0.96
N GLU A 83 -14.16 -2.73 -0.14
CA GLU A 83 -14.61 -2.19 -1.44
C GLU A 83 -15.87 -2.86 -1.96
N ILE A 84 -15.97 -4.18 -1.84
CA ILE A 84 -17.22 -4.87 -2.20
C ILE A 84 -18.37 -4.34 -1.35
N LEU A 85 -18.16 -4.16 -0.04
CA LEU A 85 -19.17 -3.58 0.86
C LEU A 85 -19.53 -2.14 0.49
N ARG A 86 -18.57 -1.32 0.04
CA ARG A 86 -18.86 0.04 -0.49
C ARG A 86 -19.73 -0.01 -1.73
N LEU A 87 -19.44 -0.90 -2.67
CA LEU A 87 -20.25 -1.07 -3.87
C LEU A 87 -21.67 -1.53 -3.54
N LEU A 88 -21.82 -2.43 -2.57
CA LEU A 88 -23.13 -2.86 -2.07
C LEU A 88 -23.86 -1.73 -1.33
N ALA A 89 -23.17 -0.99 -0.47
CA ALA A 89 -23.72 0.15 0.26
C ALA A 89 -24.21 1.24 -0.71
N ALA A 90 -23.48 1.50 -1.80
CA ALA A 90 -23.88 2.44 -2.84
C ALA A 90 -25.19 2.05 -3.58
N LYS A 91 -25.60 0.78 -3.50
CA LYS A 91 -26.88 0.30 -4.06
C LYS A 91 -28.03 0.39 -3.08
N VAL A 92 -27.76 0.31 -1.77
CA VAL A 92 -28.77 0.21 -0.72
C VAL A 92 -29.03 1.54 -0.04
N PHE A 93 -27.98 2.32 0.19
CA PHE A 93 -28.02 3.59 0.90
C PHE A 93 -27.93 4.77 -0.07
N PRO A 94 -28.53 5.92 0.27
CA PRO A 94 -28.35 7.14 -0.51
C PRO A 94 -26.87 7.49 -0.60
N SER A 95 -26.46 7.91 -1.79
CA SER A 95 -25.07 8.33 -2.04
C SER A 95 -24.72 9.50 -1.13
N PRO A 96 -23.52 9.50 -0.52
CA PRO A 96 -23.01 10.69 0.15
C PRO A 96 -22.95 11.84 -0.86
N GLY A 97 -23.20 13.07 -0.38
CA GLY A 97 -23.14 14.29 -1.17
C GLY A 97 -21.92 15.15 -0.81
N GLY A 98 -21.52 16.05 -1.71
CA GLY A 98 -20.48 17.06 -1.43
C GLY A 98 -19.11 16.46 -1.10
N LEU A 99 -18.48 16.95 -0.03
CA LEU A 99 -17.13 16.53 0.40
C LEU A 99 -17.06 15.07 0.86
N GLU A 100 -18.15 14.53 1.40
CA GLU A 100 -18.24 13.13 1.84
C GLU A 100 -18.08 12.18 0.64
N LEU A 101 -18.67 12.53 -0.52
CA LEU A 101 -18.47 11.79 -1.76
C LEU A 101 -17.00 11.82 -2.21
N THR A 102 -16.36 12.99 -2.15
CA THR A 102 -14.94 13.14 -2.49
C THR A 102 -14.06 12.28 -1.59
N ALA A 103 -14.33 12.24 -0.28
CA ALA A 103 -13.60 11.40 0.67
C ALA A 103 -13.76 9.90 0.35
N GLN A 104 -14.97 9.45 0.01
CA GLN A 104 -15.22 8.05 -0.37
C GLN A 104 -14.54 7.68 -1.69
N ILE A 105 -14.59 8.53 -2.71
CA ILE A 105 -13.89 8.30 -3.99
C ILE A 105 -12.38 8.23 -3.77
N LEU A 106 -11.80 9.17 -3.02
CA LEU A 106 -10.37 9.20 -2.72
C LEU A 106 -9.92 7.93 -1.98
N THR A 107 -10.69 7.51 -0.98
CA THR A 107 -10.39 6.30 -0.21
C THR A 107 -10.56 5.03 -1.05
N SER A 108 -11.56 4.98 -1.92
CA SER A 108 -11.78 3.84 -2.83
C SER A 108 -10.64 3.72 -3.85
N ALA A 109 -10.20 4.85 -4.43
CA ALA A 109 -9.04 4.88 -5.31
C ALA A 109 -7.76 4.42 -4.59
N ALA A 110 -7.51 4.92 -3.38
CA ALA A 110 -6.37 4.50 -2.56
C ALA A 110 -6.40 3.00 -2.24
N ASN A 111 -7.55 2.46 -1.85
CA ASN A 111 -7.74 1.03 -1.61
C ASN A 111 -7.48 0.19 -2.87
N CYS A 112 -7.96 0.64 -4.04
CA CYS A 112 -7.73 -0.04 -5.31
C CYS A 112 -6.23 -0.06 -5.67
N LEU A 113 -5.55 1.08 -5.58
CA LEU A 113 -4.12 1.20 -5.87
C LEU A 113 -3.28 0.31 -4.96
N VAL A 114 -3.56 0.30 -3.65
CA VAL A 114 -2.88 -0.56 -2.69
C VAL A 114 -3.14 -2.03 -2.97
N SER A 115 -4.40 -2.43 -3.17
CA SER A 115 -4.75 -3.82 -3.44
C SER A 115 -4.07 -4.31 -4.71
N MET A 116 -4.12 -3.54 -5.81
CA MET A 116 -3.49 -3.92 -7.07
C MET A 116 -1.96 -3.92 -6.98
N GLY A 117 -1.34 -2.89 -6.38
CA GLY A 117 0.10 -2.77 -6.27
C GLY A 117 0.72 -3.80 -5.33
N SER A 118 0.02 -4.18 -4.27
CA SER A 118 0.51 -5.11 -3.25
C SER A 118 0.23 -6.58 -3.54
N LEU A 119 -0.81 -6.90 -4.34
CA LEU A 119 -1.13 -8.27 -4.74
C LEU A 119 0.09 -9.08 -5.24
N PRO A 120 0.92 -8.58 -6.19
CA PRO A 120 2.04 -9.35 -6.71
C PRO A 120 3.13 -9.59 -5.66
N VAL A 121 3.34 -8.68 -4.71
CA VAL A 121 4.40 -8.87 -3.70
C VAL A 121 3.97 -9.86 -2.62
N PHE A 122 2.69 -9.85 -2.26
CA PHE A 122 2.17 -10.73 -1.22
C PHE A 122 1.67 -12.07 -1.76
N ALA A 123 1.53 -12.24 -3.08
CA ALA A 123 1.38 -13.57 -3.70
C ALA A 123 2.68 -14.37 -3.53
N THR A 124 2.58 -15.60 -2.99
CA THR A 124 3.73 -16.45 -2.62
C THR A 124 4.74 -16.66 -3.75
N HIS A 125 4.28 -16.69 -5.00
CA HIS A 125 5.12 -17.05 -6.14
C HIS A 125 6.03 -15.93 -6.65
N SER A 126 5.66 -14.66 -6.43
CA SER A 126 6.31 -13.50 -7.06
C SER A 126 7.19 -12.70 -6.11
N LEU A 127 7.20 -13.05 -4.81
CA LEU A 127 7.98 -12.33 -3.81
C LEU A 127 9.48 -12.27 -4.17
N GLY A 128 10.07 -13.39 -4.61
CA GLY A 128 11.48 -13.44 -5.00
C GLY A 128 11.79 -12.52 -6.19
N ALA A 129 10.88 -12.44 -7.17
CA ALA A 129 11.04 -11.54 -8.32
C ALA A 129 10.96 -10.06 -7.89
N CYS A 130 10.04 -9.70 -7.01
CA CYS A 130 9.90 -8.33 -6.51
C CYS A 130 11.09 -7.89 -5.66
N VAL A 131 11.62 -8.78 -4.82
CA VAL A 131 12.86 -8.53 -4.05
C VAL A 131 14.05 -8.36 -4.99
N ASN A 132 14.20 -9.24 -5.98
CA ASN A 132 15.28 -9.17 -6.97
C ASN A 132 15.23 -7.89 -7.81
N ARG A 133 14.03 -7.41 -8.16
CA ARG A 133 13.81 -6.16 -8.91
C ARG A 133 13.82 -4.89 -8.06
N ARG A 134 14.09 -5.00 -6.74
CA ARG A 134 14.10 -3.85 -5.82
C ARG A 134 12.77 -3.09 -5.76
N CYS A 135 11.64 -3.74 -6.08
CA CYS A 135 10.31 -3.12 -6.06
C CYS A 135 9.73 -2.98 -4.64
N LEU A 136 10.45 -3.46 -3.62
CA LEU A 136 9.96 -3.45 -2.25
C LEU A 136 9.83 -2.01 -1.71
N GLY A 137 10.79 -1.13 -2.02
CA GLY A 137 10.76 0.27 -1.61
C GLY A 137 9.62 1.05 -2.27
N SER A 138 9.42 0.87 -3.58
CA SER A 138 8.34 1.56 -4.30
C SER A 138 6.96 1.09 -3.85
N LEU A 139 6.80 -0.21 -3.57
CA LEU A 139 5.59 -0.73 -2.94
C LEU A 139 5.33 -0.07 -1.59
N LEU A 140 6.36 0.00 -0.74
CA LEU A 140 6.25 0.55 0.60
C LEU A 140 5.83 2.03 0.56
N THR A 141 6.43 2.79 -0.37
CA THR A 141 6.05 4.19 -0.65
C THR A 141 4.59 4.28 -1.11
N LEU A 142 4.16 3.42 -2.04
CA LEU A 142 2.77 3.39 -2.52
C LEU A 142 1.78 3.13 -1.36
N ILE A 143 2.07 2.15 -0.49
CA ILE A 143 1.24 1.83 0.68
C ILE A 143 1.19 3.03 1.64
N LEU A 144 2.32 3.69 1.90
CA LEU A 144 2.37 4.87 2.76
C LEU A 144 1.56 6.02 2.18
N THR A 145 1.78 6.34 0.90
CA THR A 145 1.06 7.42 0.21
C THR A 145 -0.44 7.16 0.25
N SER A 146 -0.89 5.95 -0.06
CA SER A 146 -2.30 5.60 0.05
C SER A 146 -2.84 5.69 1.48
N ALA A 147 -2.08 5.27 2.49
CA ALA A 147 -2.44 5.46 3.89
C ALA A 147 -2.60 6.94 4.25
N THR A 148 -1.68 7.79 3.80
CA THR A 148 -1.78 9.25 4.00
C THR A 148 -2.98 9.86 3.29
N CYS A 149 -3.31 9.42 2.07
CA CYS A 149 -4.52 9.84 1.37
C CYS A 149 -5.79 9.47 2.14
N THR A 150 -5.84 8.27 2.74
CA THR A 150 -6.98 7.82 3.54
C THR A 150 -7.09 8.58 4.86
N TRP A 151 -5.97 8.91 5.50
CA TRP A 151 -5.95 9.84 6.64
C TRP A 151 -6.48 11.22 6.24
N GLY A 152 -6.06 11.74 5.08
CA GLY A 152 -6.58 12.99 4.53
C GLY A 152 -8.09 12.95 4.27
N ALA A 153 -8.60 11.86 3.70
CA ALA A 153 -10.02 11.64 3.49
C ALA A 153 -10.82 11.67 4.81
N LEU A 154 -10.30 11.02 5.87
CA LEU A 154 -10.90 11.08 7.21
C LEU A 154 -10.91 12.51 7.78
N VAL A 155 -9.82 13.26 7.60
CA VAL A 155 -9.75 14.66 8.05
C VAL A 155 -10.79 15.51 7.29
N ILE A 156 -10.93 15.33 5.99
CA ILE A 156 -11.94 16.04 5.18
C ILE A 156 -13.37 15.69 5.65
N ASP A 157 -13.61 14.42 5.97
CA ASP A 157 -14.91 13.94 6.45
C ASP A 157 -15.27 14.53 7.84
N ILE A 158 -14.32 14.51 8.78
CA ILE A 158 -14.54 14.96 10.17
C ILE A 158 -14.68 16.48 10.26
N PHE A 159 -13.78 17.25 9.63
CA PHE A 159 -13.66 18.69 9.88
C PHE A 159 -14.65 19.50 9.03
N PRO A 160 -14.44 19.70 7.71
CA PRO A 160 -15.34 20.51 6.89
C PRO A 160 -16.67 19.80 6.56
N GLY A 161 -16.74 18.47 6.60
CA GLY A 161 -17.97 17.71 6.36
C GLY A 161 -19.02 17.83 7.48
N GLY A 162 -18.68 18.49 8.59
CA GLY A 162 -19.56 18.58 9.75
C GLY A 162 -19.68 17.26 10.52
N GLY A 163 -18.82 16.26 10.25
CA GLY A 163 -18.79 15.00 10.99
C GLY A 163 -18.57 15.25 12.49
N TRP A 164 -17.70 16.19 12.84
CA TRP A 164 -17.55 16.63 14.23
C TRP A 164 -18.84 17.23 14.80
N GLN A 165 -19.58 18.02 14.02
CA GLN A 165 -20.88 18.55 14.44
C GLN A 165 -21.89 17.42 14.67
N ARG A 166 -21.98 16.43 13.77
CA ARG A 166 -22.87 15.26 13.94
C ARG A 166 -22.55 14.48 15.22
N ILE A 167 -21.26 14.27 15.52
CA ILE A 167 -20.81 13.58 16.73
C ILE A 167 -21.09 14.42 17.98
N SER A 168 -20.82 15.73 17.93
CA SER A 168 -21.00 16.64 19.07
C SER A 168 -22.46 17.00 19.36
N GLN A 169 -23.34 16.91 18.37
CA GLN A 169 -24.78 17.12 18.51
C GLN A 169 -25.54 15.86 18.91
N ALA A 170 -24.86 14.73 19.13
CA ALA A 170 -25.50 13.54 19.68
C ALA A 170 -26.20 13.93 21.01
N PRO A 171 -27.54 13.85 21.07
CA PRO A 171 -28.29 14.39 22.19
C PRO A 171 -27.85 13.69 23.46
N LEU A 172 -27.27 14.47 24.35
CA LEU A 172 -26.99 14.07 25.72
C LEU A 172 -28.31 13.59 26.35
N LEU A 173 -28.32 12.30 26.72
CA LEU A 173 -29.14 11.76 27.81
C LEU A 173 -30.65 11.73 27.57
N ASP A 174 -31.10 10.90 26.62
CA ASP A 174 -32.40 10.24 26.81
C ASP A 174 -32.15 8.74 27.04
N GLU A 175 -32.73 8.17 28.11
CA GLU A 175 -32.41 6.84 28.67
C GLU A 175 -32.73 5.65 27.73
N GLY A 176 -33.08 5.91 26.47
CA GLY A 176 -33.30 4.91 25.41
C GLY A 176 -32.50 5.12 24.14
N ALA A 177 -31.55 6.07 24.10
CA ALA A 177 -30.78 6.34 22.88
C ALA A 177 -29.89 5.14 22.49
N PRO A 178 -29.84 4.76 21.20
CA PRO A 178 -28.96 3.69 20.73
C PRO A 178 -27.50 4.01 21.06
N SER A 179 -26.69 2.97 21.32
CA SER A 179 -25.27 3.12 21.63
C SER A 179 -24.56 4.04 20.62
N ILE A 180 -23.47 4.70 21.02
CA ILE A 180 -22.65 5.62 20.18
C ILE A 180 -22.35 5.04 18.77
N LEU A 181 -22.22 3.71 18.65
CA LEU A 181 -22.06 2.99 17.38
C LEU A 181 -23.24 3.11 16.40
N GLY A 182 -24.45 3.35 16.90
CA GLY A 182 -25.65 3.59 16.08
C GLY A 182 -25.70 4.98 15.46
N PHE A 183 -24.82 5.91 15.87
CA PHE A 183 -24.73 7.25 15.29
C PHE A 183 -23.70 7.34 14.15
N LEU A 184 -22.78 6.37 14.05
CA LEU A 184 -21.89 6.27 12.90
C LEU A 184 -22.68 5.70 11.74
N GLY A 185 -22.79 6.47 10.66
CA GLY A 185 -23.34 5.97 9.41
C GLY A 185 -22.48 4.85 8.84
N VAL A 186 -23.07 4.12 7.89
CA VAL A 186 -22.40 3.00 7.21
C VAL A 186 -21.14 3.49 6.47
N TRP A 187 -21.19 4.70 5.89
CA TRP A 187 -20.10 5.29 5.13
C TRP A 187 -18.87 5.61 5.99
N GLU A 188 -19.08 6.14 7.19
CA GLU A 188 -18.06 6.46 8.17
C GLU A 188 -17.45 5.17 8.73
N CYS A 189 -18.26 4.14 8.99
CA CYS A 189 -17.79 2.82 9.39
C CYS A 189 -16.86 2.19 8.32
N LEU A 190 -17.25 2.25 7.04
CA LEU A 190 -16.45 1.73 5.93
C LEU A 190 -15.15 2.52 5.73
N LEU A 191 -15.18 3.82 5.95
CA LEU A 191 -14.02 4.70 5.91
C LEU A 191 -13.02 4.37 7.03
N LEU A 192 -13.50 4.27 8.28
CA LEU A 192 -12.68 3.89 9.44
C LEU A 192 -12.12 2.47 9.30
N ALA A 193 -12.91 1.53 8.80
CA ALA A 193 -12.46 0.17 8.49
C ALA A 193 -11.30 0.20 7.47
N SER A 194 -11.46 0.94 6.36
CA SER A 194 -10.40 1.11 5.36
C SER A 194 -9.12 1.69 5.97
N LEU A 195 -9.25 2.76 6.76
CA LEU A 195 -8.11 3.41 7.40
C LEU A 195 -7.36 2.47 8.34
N SER A 196 -8.09 1.71 9.15
CA SER A 196 -7.51 0.75 10.10
C SER A 196 -6.75 -0.35 9.38
N LEU A 197 -7.32 -0.89 8.29
CA LEU A 197 -6.70 -1.93 7.47
C LEU A 197 -5.47 -1.42 6.71
N GLN A 198 -5.53 -0.20 6.14
CA GLN A 198 -4.37 0.41 5.48
C GLN A 198 -3.24 0.71 6.47
N THR A 199 -3.56 1.21 7.67
CA THR A 199 -2.56 1.47 8.71
C THR A 199 -1.91 0.17 9.17
N ALA A 200 -2.71 -0.88 9.40
CA ALA A 200 -2.20 -2.21 9.74
C ALA A 200 -1.32 -2.80 8.63
N LEU A 201 -1.73 -2.64 7.37
CA LEU A 201 -0.95 -3.06 6.19
C LEU A 201 0.37 -2.30 6.08
N CYS A 202 0.36 -0.99 6.34
CA CYS A 202 1.56 -0.15 6.35
C CYS A 202 2.57 -0.63 7.42
N ILE A 203 2.10 -0.88 8.64
CA ILE A 203 2.94 -1.37 9.74
C ILE A 203 3.48 -2.78 9.45
N SER A 204 2.66 -3.68 8.89
CA SER A 204 3.10 -5.04 8.56
C SER A 204 4.08 -5.05 7.39
N ALA A 205 3.84 -4.25 6.34
CA ALA A 205 4.77 -4.07 5.23
C ALA A 205 6.12 -3.49 5.69
N TRP A 206 6.09 -2.50 6.59
CA TRP A 206 7.30 -1.96 7.21
C TRP A 206 8.09 -3.02 7.96
N THR A 207 7.41 -3.79 8.82
CA THR A 207 8.04 -4.83 9.63
C THR A 207 8.66 -5.89 8.72
N PHE A 208 7.97 -6.25 7.64
CA PHE A 208 8.48 -7.16 6.62
C PHE A 208 9.74 -6.60 5.95
N TYR A 209 9.70 -5.35 5.49
CA TYR A 209 10.84 -4.65 4.89
C TYR A 209 12.06 -4.64 5.84
N ARG A 210 11.84 -4.25 7.10
CA ARG A 210 12.90 -4.16 8.11
C ARG A 210 13.58 -5.51 8.34
N ILE A 211 12.82 -6.60 8.46
CA ILE A 211 13.39 -7.95 8.62
C ILE A 211 14.27 -8.33 7.42
N PHE A 212 13.84 -8.01 6.19
CA PHE A 212 14.65 -8.28 4.99
C PHE A 212 15.94 -7.44 4.94
N ARG A 213 15.89 -6.18 5.40
CA ARG A 213 17.08 -5.32 5.54
C ARG A 213 18.05 -5.87 6.57
N GLU A 214 17.56 -6.20 7.77
CA GLU A 214 18.35 -6.71 8.91
C GLU A 214 19.07 -8.03 8.57
N LEU A 215 18.42 -8.90 7.79
CA LEU A 215 19.02 -10.15 7.32
C LEU A 215 20.00 -9.98 6.16
N GLY A 216 20.16 -8.75 5.64
CA GLY A 216 21.01 -8.45 4.50
C GLY A 216 20.46 -8.93 3.16
N LEU A 217 19.23 -9.45 3.13
CA LEU A 217 18.56 -9.95 1.93
C LEU A 217 18.14 -8.82 0.97
N TYR A 218 18.01 -7.59 1.47
CA TYR A 218 17.59 -6.43 0.67
C TYR A 218 18.47 -5.18 0.88
N PRO A 219 19.00 -4.53 -0.19
CA PRO A 219 18.87 -4.89 -1.59
C PRO A 219 19.66 -6.15 -1.97
N PRO A 220 19.21 -6.87 -3.02
CA PRO A 220 19.93 -7.99 -3.60
C PRO A 220 21.24 -7.51 -4.26
N GLY A 221 22.31 -8.28 -4.04
CA GLY A 221 23.62 -8.08 -4.66
C GLY A 221 24.79 -7.97 -3.67
N PRO A 222 26.03 -8.15 -4.15
CA PRO A 222 27.23 -8.09 -3.31
C PRO A 222 27.47 -6.66 -2.83
N ARG A 223 27.09 -6.38 -1.57
CA ARG A 223 27.34 -5.06 -0.98
C ARG A 223 28.82 -4.94 -0.60
N LYS A 224 29.53 -4.05 -1.30
CA LYS A 224 30.94 -3.73 -1.01
C LYS A 224 31.12 -2.74 0.16
N GLY A 225 30.09 -2.47 0.97
CA GLY A 225 30.14 -1.48 2.06
C GLY A 225 29.49 -1.97 3.37
N ARG A 226 29.95 -1.42 4.51
CA ARG A 226 29.31 -1.61 5.83
C ARG A 226 27.91 -1.02 5.80
N ILE A 227 26.90 -1.88 5.76
CA ILE A 227 25.51 -1.49 5.93
C ILE A 227 25.34 -1.07 7.39
N HIS A 228 24.89 0.17 7.63
CA HIS A 228 24.45 0.57 8.97
C HIS A 228 23.27 -0.31 9.37
N SER A 229 23.34 -0.94 10.56
CA SER A 229 22.32 -1.90 11.00
C SER A 229 21.01 -1.25 11.42
N GLU A 230 20.98 0.08 11.54
CA GLU A 230 19.81 0.82 11.98
C GLU A 230 18.99 1.25 10.76
N VAL A 231 17.82 0.63 10.60
CA VAL A 231 16.83 0.97 9.57
C VAL A 231 15.98 2.10 10.12
N SER A 232 16.18 3.32 9.61
CA SER A 232 15.41 4.50 10.04
C SER A 232 13.98 4.42 9.52
N ALA A 233 13.00 4.83 10.32
CA ALA A 233 11.59 4.87 9.90
C ALA A 233 11.33 5.79 8.71
N LEU A 234 12.23 6.75 8.43
CA LEU A 234 12.14 7.63 7.27
C LEU A 234 12.68 7.00 5.96
N GLU A 235 13.35 5.85 6.04
CA GLU A 235 13.74 5.03 4.88
C GLU A 235 12.52 4.41 4.15
N PHE A 236 11.31 4.72 4.64
CA PHE A 236 10.03 4.35 4.04
C PHE A 236 9.78 4.97 2.68
N VAL A 237 10.30 6.18 2.48
CA VAL A 237 10.12 6.95 1.25
C VAL A 237 11.25 6.57 0.32
N CYS A 238 10.92 6.05 -0.86
CA CYS A 238 11.90 5.80 -1.90
C CYS A 238 12.84 7.00 -2.04
N GLU A 239 14.14 6.79 -1.85
CA GLU A 239 15.13 7.80 -2.16
C GLU A 239 14.99 8.15 -3.65
N ALA A 240 15.18 9.42 -4.01
CA ALA A 240 15.08 9.85 -5.41
C ALA A 240 15.99 9.03 -6.35
N GLU A 241 17.08 8.50 -5.79
CA GLU A 241 18.01 7.60 -6.46
C GLU A 241 17.36 6.27 -6.89
N ASP A 242 16.47 5.69 -6.07
CA ASP A 242 15.75 4.46 -6.42
C ASP A 242 14.77 4.68 -7.59
N VAL A 243 14.18 5.89 -7.67
CA VAL A 243 13.29 6.28 -8.78
C VAL A 243 14.06 6.45 -10.07
N ALA A 244 15.26 7.05 -10.02
CA ALA A 244 16.13 7.18 -11.18
C ALA A 244 16.54 5.80 -11.74
N LEU A 245 16.88 4.85 -10.88
CA LEU A 245 17.25 3.48 -11.29
C LEU A 245 16.10 2.71 -11.95
N LEU A 246 14.85 2.96 -11.53
CA LEU A 246 13.66 2.39 -12.17
C LEU A 246 13.51 2.92 -13.61
N SER A 247 13.75 4.22 -13.82
CA SER A 247 13.68 4.84 -15.15
C SER A 247 14.73 4.26 -16.11
N ASP A 248 15.94 4.00 -15.63
CA ASP A 248 17.02 3.41 -16.43
C ASP A 248 16.73 1.95 -16.82
N GLN A 249 16.16 1.16 -15.91
CA GLN A 249 15.76 -0.22 -16.20
C GLN A 249 14.59 -0.31 -17.19
N CYS A 250 13.63 0.61 -17.10
CA CYS A 250 12.53 0.70 -18.06
C CYS A 250 13.04 1.14 -19.44
N ASN A 251 13.89 2.17 -19.51
CA ASN A 251 14.44 2.64 -20.79
C ASN A 251 15.36 1.61 -21.46
N GLY A 252 16.15 0.86 -20.69
CA GLY A 252 17.10 -0.11 -21.23
C GLY A 252 16.48 -1.41 -21.77
N ASN A 253 15.35 -1.87 -21.20
CA ASN A 253 14.73 -3.14 -21.57
C ASN A 253 13.57 -3.03 -22.58
N CYS A 254 13.00 -1.84 -22.80
CA CYS A 254 11.93 -1.65 -23.79
C CYS A 254 12.39 -1.69 -25.26
N GLN A 255 13.70 -1.77 -25.53
CA GLN A 255 14.23 -2.03 -26.87
C GLN A 255 14.40 -3.53 -27.20
N ARG A 256 14.11 -4.44 -26.26
CA ARG A 256 14.13 -5.87 -26.57
C ARG A 256 12.87 -6.23 -27.37
N GLU A 257 13.09 -6.87 -28.51
CA GLU A 257 12.06 -7.26 -29.49
C GLU A 257 10.77 -7.75 -28.84
N PRO A 258 9.60 -7.41 -29.40
CA PRO A 258 8.31 -7.85 -28.89
C PRO A 258 8.28 -9.38 -28.87
N ILE A 259 8.42 -9.95 -27.68
CA ILE A 259 8.15 -11.36 -27.47
C ILE A 259 6.65 -11.54 -27.74
N PRO A 260 6.23 -12.52 -28.55
CA PRO A 260 4.81 -12.79 -28.80
C PRO A 260 4.20 -13.36 -27.52
N TRP A 261 3.65 -12.50 -26.65
CA TRP A 261 2.90 -12.94 -25.47
C TRP A 261 1.42 -13.02 -25.84
N GLU A 262 0.92 -14.25 -25.89
CA GLU A 262 -0.49 -14.56 -26.00
C GLU A 262 -1.07 -14.56 -24.57
N GLY A 263 -1.82 -13.50 -24.21
CA GLY A 263 -2.74 -13.50 -23.07
C GLY A 263 -2.31 -12.75 -21.79
N THR A 264 -2.99 -11.62 -21.55
CA THR A 264 -3.13 -10.87 -20.28
C THR A 264 -1.91 -10.10 -19.74
N CYS A 265 -1.82 -8.82 -20.10
CA CYS A 265 -0.83 -7.87 -19.60
C CYS A 265 -1.16 -7.31 -18.19
N PRO A 266 -0.25 -7.39 -17.21
CA PRO A 266 -0.30 -6.58 -15.99
C PRO A 266 0.19 -5.12 -16.19
N GLU A 267 0.57 -4.71 -17.42
CA GLU A 267 1.00 -3.33 -17.74
C GLU A 267 -0.08 -2.27 -17.52
N ALA A 268 -1.37 -2.64 -17.54
CA ALA A 268 -2.47 -1.70 -17.30
C ALA A 268 -2.44 -1.07 -15.91
N VAL A 269 -1.90 -1.77 -14.90
CA VAL A 269 -1.83 -1.25 -13.52
C VAL A 269 -0.74 -0.18 -13.40
N PHE A 270 0.39 -0.35 -14.08
CA PHE A 270 1.49 0.62 -14.06
C PHE A 270 1.18 1.83 -14.96
N ALA A 271 0.56 1.60 -16.11
CA ALA A 271 0.09 2.68 -16.99
C ALA A 271 -0.99 3.55 -16.32
N MET A 272 -1.87 2.97 -15.50
CA MET A 272 -2.87 3.75 -14.74
C MET A 272 -2.24 4.58 -13.61
N ALA A 273 -1.20 4.09 -12.93
CA ALA A 273 -0.50 4.86 -11.91
C ALA A 273 0.26 6.07 -12.52
N VAL A 274 0.86 5.90 -13.71
CA VAL A 274 1.52 6.98 -14.45
C VAL A 274 0.51 7.94 -15.08
N ALA A 275 -0.66 7.46 -15.53
CA ALA A 275 -1.73 8.31 -16.05
C ALA A 275 -2.37 9.21 -14.98
N ALA A 276 -2.26 8.87 -13.70
CA ALA A 276 -2.74 9.70 -12.60
C ALA A 276 -1.88 10.96 -12.37
N GLU A 277 -0.63 11.00 -12.86
CA GLU A 277 0.23 12.19 -12.87
C GLU A 277 0.07 13.03 -14.14
N ALA A 278 -0.73 12.59 -15.11
CA ALA A 278 -1.02 13.43 -16.28
C ALA A 278 -1.74 14.71 -15.81
N PRO A 279 -1.30 15.90 -16.26
CA PRO A 279 -1.96 17.15 -15.92
C PRO A 279 -3.46 17.02 -16.26
N MET A 280 -4.31 17.22 -15.25
CA MET A 280 -5.76 17.18 -15.45
C MET A 280 -6.10 18.14 -16.62
N PRO A 281 -6.84 17.67 -17.64
CA PRO A 281 -7.31 18.58 -18.67
C PRO A 281 -8.11 19.69 -18.00
N ASP A 282 -7.85 20.94 -18.39
CA ASP A 282 -8.55 22.10 -17.84
C ASP A 282 -10.05 21.84 -17.82
N PRO A 283 -10.74 22.12 -16.70
CA PRO A 283 -12.15 21.84 -16.58
C PRO A 283 -12.87 22.57 -17.72
N VAL A 284 -13.45 21.79 -18.63
CA VAL A 284 -14.29 22.33 -19.69
C VAL A 284 -15.39 23.12 -19.00
N PRO A 285 -15.48 24.45 -19.22
CA PRO A 285 -16.49 25.26 -18.56
C PRO A 285 -17.85 24.65 -18.85
N PRO A 286 -18.74 24.54 -17.84
CA PRO A 286 -20.03 23.90 -18.00
C PRO A 286 -20.74 24.57 -19.18
N ARG A 287 -20.96 23.80 -20.26
CA ARG A 287 -21.81 24.25 -21.37
C ARG A 287 -23.13 24.66 -20.75
N GLY A 288 -23.44 25.94 -20.90
CA GLY A 288 -24.54 26.62 -20.23
C GLY A 288 -25.76 25.71 -20.16
N PHE A 289 -26.18 25.40 -18.93
CA PHE A 289 -27.56 25.04 -18.68
C PHE A 289 -28.39 26.18 -19.28
N CYS A 290 -29.01 25.91 -20.43
CA CYS A 290 -30.10 26.73 -20.92
C CYS A 290 -31.07 26.87 -19.76
N ARG A 291 -31.13 28.08 -19.23
CA ARG A 291 -32.09 28.55 -18.24
C ARG A 291 -33.45 28.50 -18.92
N SER A 292 -34.05 27.31 -18.99
CA SER A 292 -35.46 27.16 -19.31
C SER A 292 -36.23 27.96 -18.27
N GLY A 293 -36.97 28.96 -18.74
CA GLY A 293 -37.69 29.92 -17.93
C GLY A 293 -38.54 29.22 -16.87
N LEU A 294 -38.13 29.37 -15.61
CA LEU A 294 -39.07 29.30 -14.50
C LEU A 294 -39.83 30.61 -14.52
N ASN A 295 -41.08 30.53 -14.97
CA ASN A 295 -42.08 31.58 -14.86
C ASN A 295 -42.17 32.00 -13.38
N GLU A 296 -41.92 33.27 -13.11
CA GLU A 296 -41.90 33.88 -11.78
C GLU A 296 -43.30 34.26 -11.25
N ASP A 297 -44.38 33.83 -11.91
CA ASP A 297 -45.73 34.41 -11.72
C ASP A 297 -46.72 33.60 -10.86
N ASP A 298 -46.33 32.50 -10.22
CA ASP A 298 -47.31 31.60 -9.54
C ASP A 298 -47.06 31.39 -8.03
N VAL A 299 -46.74 32.46 -7.30
CA VAL A 299 -46.79 32.45 -5.82
C VAL A 299 -47.86 33.41 -5.31
N ARG A 300 -49.13 32.96 -5.32
CA ARG A 300 -50.19 33.58 -4.52
C ARG A 300 -50.02 33.19 -3.07
N TYR A 301 -49.74 34.17 -2.21
CA TYR A 301 -49.91 34.01 -0.77
C TYR A 301 -51.41 34.09 -0.43
N PRO A 302 -51.94 33.17 0.41
CA PRO A 302 -53.28 33.32 0.96
C PRO A 302 -53.26 34.42 2.02
N SER A 303 -54.08 35.45 1.81
CA SER A 303 -54.37 36.49 2.81
C SER A 303 -55.18 35.90 3.95
N THR A 304 -54.63 35.96 5.16
CA THR A 304 -55.36 35.83 6.44
C THR A 304 -55.42 37.19 7.12
#